data_AF-A0A0B2SNC2-F1
#
_entry.id   AF-A0A0B2SNC2-F1
#
_cell.length_a   1.000
_cell.length_b   1.000
_cell.length_c   1.000
_cell.angle_alpha   90.00
_cell.angle_beta   90.00
_cell.angle_gamma   90.00
#
_symmetry.space_group_name_H-M   'P 1'
#
loop_
_entity.id
_entity.type
_entity.pdbx_description
1 polymer ?
#
loop_
_entity_poly.entity_id
_entity_poly.type
_entity_poly.pdbx_seq_one_letter_code
_entity_poly.pdbx_strand_id
1 'polypeptide(L)'
;VDALAASRKRRRDEEEEEELEQAFFIIVSVATMLLSAMTWYHGNVSFDLEGSSSATRKNIRPSKSGEKEGMISSMKEVVESLKEFVEVTKKKMENKKKMEIKEAQEVVHEVVSELDNIPNFNGALRHRAIDWLTENPIKFAIIKALPLDEKEDYILSFM
;
A
#
# COMPACT_ATOMS: atom_id res chain seq x y z
N VAL A 1 4.28 -3.82 29.30
CA VAL A 1 4.14 -4.72 28.13
C VAL A 1 5.09 -4.23 27.05
N ASP A 2 5.75 -5.15 26.34
CA ASP A 2 7.15 -5.07 25.94
C ASP A 2 7.51 -4.07 24.82
N ALA A 3 8.32 -3.06 25.17
CA ALA A 3 8.98 -2.17 24.21
C ALA A 3 9.83 -2.92 23.17
N LEU A 4 10.36 -4.08 23.55
CA LEU A 4 11.16 -4.97 22.70
C LEU A 4 10.29 -5.78 21.71
N ALA A 5 9.02 -6.03 22.04
CA ALA A 5 8.04 -6.59 21.12
C ALA A 5 7.55 -5.52 20.13
N ALA A 6 7.31 -4.29 20.59
CA ALA A 6 6.94 -3.16 19.75
C ALA A 6 8.05 -2.82 18.72
N SER A 7 9.33 -2.81 19.15
CA SER A 7 10.46 -2.57 18.24
C SER A 7 10.64 -3.66 17.19
N ARG A 8 10.47 -4.94 17.57
CA ARG A 8 10.51 -6.08 16.62
C ARG A 8 9.31 -6.12 15.68
N LYS A 9 8.18 -5.54 16.08
CA LYS A 9 6.99 -5.40 15.23
C LYS A 9 7.24 -4.33 14.17
N ARG A 10 7.65 -3.12 14.57
CA ARG A 10 7.97 -2.01 13.66
C ARG A 10 8.95 -2.39 12.54
N ARG A 11 10.04 -3.10 12.87
CA ARG A 11 11.01 -3.55 11.85
C ARG A 11 10.42 -4.51 10.81
N ARG A 12 9.50 -5.38 11.22
CA ARG A 12 8.80 -6.26 10.28
C ARG A 12 7.82 -5.49 9.40
N ASP A 13 7.14 -4.50 9.96
CA ASP A 13 6.17 -3.70 9.22
C ASP A 13 6.84 -2.84 8.14
N GLU A 14 8.07 -2.35 8.41
CA GLU A 14 8.96 -1.66 7.45
C GLU A 14 9.47 -2.62 6.35
N GLU A 15 9.99 -3.80 6.72
CA GLU A 15 10.46 -4.83 5.78
C GLU A 15 9.32 -5.32 4.85
N GLU A 16 8.11 -5.49 5.39
CA GLU A 16 6.93 -5.85 4.59
C GLU A 16 6.47 -4.74 3.64
N GLU A 17 6.70 -3.46 3.97
CA GLU A 17 6.40 -2.33 3.09
C GLU A 17 7.38 -2.26 1.92
N GLU A 18 8.67 -2.44 2.19
CA GLU A 18 9.70 -2.54 1.17
C GLU A 18 9.43 -3.71 0.20
N GLU A 19 8.99 -4.87 0.71
CA GLU A 19 8.59 -6.01 -0.12
C GLU A 19 7.39 -5.68 -1.04
N LEU A 20 6.41 -4.91 -0.54
CA LEU A 20 5.23 -4.51 -1.32
C LEU A 20 5.57 -3.46 -2.39
N GLU A 21 6.42 -2.49 -2.06
CA GLU A 21 6.92 -1.50 -3.04
C GLU A 21 7.75 -2.18 -4.12
N GLN A 22 8.61 -3.13 -3.74
CA GLN A 22 9.39 -3.94 -4.68
C GLN A 22 8.47 -4.78 -5.57
N ALA A 23 7.44 -5.41 -5.00
CA ALA A 23 6.45 -6.17 -5.76
C ALA A 23 5.71 -5.29 -6.78
N PHE A 24 5.29 -4.08 -6.38
CA PHE A 24 4.65 -3.12 -7.27
C PHE A 24 5.59 -2.69 -8.40
N PHE A 25 6.85 -2.37 -8.07
CA PHE A 25 7.87 -2.01 -9.06
C PHE A 25 8.12 -3.13 -10.07
N ILE A 26 8.18 -4.39 -9.63
CA ILE A 26 8.31 -5.56 -10.50
C ILE A 26 7.11 -5.69 -11.43
N ILE A 27 5.88 -5.60 -10.91
CA ILE A 27 4.65 -5.70 -11.72
C ILE A 27 4.63 -4.60 -12.81
N VAL A 28 4.91 -3.35 -12.45
CA VAL A 28 4.92 -2.22 -13.40
C VAL A 28 6.03 -2.39 -14.44
N SER A 29 7.21 -2.85 -14.03
CA SER A 29 8.35 -3.10 -14.94
C SER A 29 8.03 -4.22 -15.93
N VAL A 30 7.44 -5.34 -15.47
CA VAL A 30 7.05 -6.45 -16.35
C VAL A 30 5.94 -6.03 -17.31
N ALA A 31 4.92 -5.30 -16.82
CA ALA A 31 3.83 -4.80 -17.66
C ALA A 31 4.34 -3.85 -18.75
N THR A 32 5.23 -2.90 -18.42
CA THR A 32 5.82 -1.95 -19.37
C THR A 32 6.73 -2.64 -20.38
N MET A 33 7.51 -3.64 -19.96
CA MET A 33 8.33 -4.45 -20.86
C MET A 33 7.46 -5.26 -21.85
N LEU A 34 6.38 -5.89 -21.38
CA LEU A 34 5.44 -6.62 -22.23
C LEU A 34 4.70 -5.69 -23.21
N LEU A 35 4.25 -4.52 -22.76
CA LEU A 35 3.66 -3.49 -23.62
C LEU A 35 4.65 -3.02 -24.70
N SER A 36 5.91 -2.81 -24.33
CA SER A 36 6.98 -2.43 -25.26
C SER A 36 7.27 -3.53 -26.29
N ALA A 37 7.30 -4.79 -25.86
CA ALA A 37 7.45 -5.92 -26.77
C ALA A 37 6.24 -6.04 -27.70
N MET A 38 5.02 -5.95 -27.18
CA MET A 38 3.80 -6.00 -28.00
C MET A 38 3.76 -4.87 -29.02
N THR A 39 4.09 -3.63 -28.63
CA THR A 39 4.17 -2.50 -29.57
C THR A 39 5.29 -2.65 -30.60
N TRP A 40 6.41 -3.29 -30.26
CA TRP A 40 7.46 -3.63 -31.23
C TRP A 40 7.02 -4.73 -32.21
N TYR A 41 6.31 -5.76 -31.73
CA TYR A 41 5.78 -6.84 -32.56
C TYR A 41 4.61 -6.40 -33.45
N HIS A 42 3.73 -5.53 -32.94
CA HIS A 42 2.60 -4.95 -33.70
C HIS A 42 3.00 -3.71 -34.52
N GLY A 43 4.11 -3.06 -34.19
CA GLY A 43 4.63 -1.82 -34.80
C GLY A 43 5.20 -1.96 -36.21
N ASN A 44 4.98 -3.10 -36.88
CA ASN A 44 4.98 -3.16 -38.34
C ASN A 44 3.68 -2.59 -38.96
N VAL A 45 2.75 -2.08 -38.13
CA VAL A 45 1.71 -1.15 -38.58
C VAL A 45 2.23 0.26 -38.29
N SER A 46 2.62 0.94 -39.36
CA SER A 46 3.14 2.30 -39.45
C SER A 46 2.43 3.29 -38.53
N PHE A 47 3.11 3.75 -37.48
CA PHE A 47 2.87 5.11 -36.99
C PHE A 47 3.60 6.04 -37.96
N ASP A 48 2.89 6.42 -39.02
CA ASP A 48 3.39 7.36 -40.02
C ASP A 48 3.34 8.77 -39.38
N LEU A 49 4.35 9.08 -38.57
CA LEU A 49 4.73 10.47 -38.39
C LEU A 49 5.54 10.84 -39.64
N GLU A 50 4.82 11.38 -40.61
CA GLU A 50 5.28 11.92 -41.88
C GLU A 50 6.71 12.50 -41.78
N GLY A 51 7.68 11.79 -42.35
CA GLY A 51 9.09 12.11 -42.08
C GLY A 51 10.17 11.27 -42.78
N SER A 52 10.01 10.99 -44.07
CA SER A 52 11.09 10.80 -45.06
C SER A 52 12.01 9.56 -45.08
N SER A 53 12.02 8.94 -46.27
CA SER A 53 13.14 8.33 -47.02
C SER A 53 13.74 6.96 -46.65
N SER A 54 13.33 5.96 -47.45
CA SER A 54 14.12 4.89 -48.07
C SER A 54 15.62 4.78 -47.73
N ALA A 55 16.02 3.69 -47.03
CA ALA A 55 17.10 2.78 -47.47
C ALA A 55 17.27 1.56 -46.53
N THR A 56 17.42 0.38 -47.15
CA THR A 56 17.83 -0.92 -46.58
C THR A 56 16.73 -1.78 -45.95
N ARG A 57 15.98 -2.45 -46.84
CA ARG A 57 15.11 -3.59 -46.56
C ARG A 57 15.94 -4.75 -45.98
N LYS A 58 16.03 -4.83 -44.65
CA LYS A 58 16.55 -6.01 -43.94
C LYS A 58 15.44 -7.06 -43.99
N ASN A 59 15.63 -8.11 -44.78
CA ASN A 59 14.68 -9.22 -44.91
C ASN A 59 14.56 -9.95 -43.55
N ILE A 60 13.58 -9.57 -42.74
CA ILE A 60 13.16 -10.38 -41.59
C ILE A 60 12.54 -11.64 -42.17
N ARG A 61 13.24 -12.77 -42.05
CA ARG A 61 12.68 -14.09 -42.38
C ARG A 61 11.37 -14.27 -41.59
N PRO A 62 10.29 -14.80 -42.19
CA PRO A 62 9.11 -15.18 -41.42
C PRO A 62 9.53 -16.30 -40.45
N SER A 63 9.40 -16.06 -39.14
CA SER A 63 9.60 -17.11 -38.13
C SER A 63 8.61 -18.24 -38.36
N LYS A 64 9.05 -19.48 -38.13
CA LYS A 64 8.23 -20.70 -38.32
C LYS A 64 7.02 -20.63 -37.38
N SER A 65 5.83 -20.99 -37.86
CA SER A 65 4.57 -20.92 -37.12
C SER A 65 4.59 -21.62 -35.74
N GLY A 66 5.44 -22.64 -35.55
CA GLY A 66 5.60 -23.32 -34.26
C GLY A 66 6.29 -22.49 -33.16
N GLU A 67 7.14 -21.50 -33.49
CA GLU A 67 7.71 -20.58 -32.48
C GLU A 67 6.64 -19.65 -31.89
N LYS A 68 5.61 -19.31 -32.69
CA LYS A 68 4.52 -18.44 -32.26
C LYS A 68 3.59 -19.11 -31.26
N GLU A 69 3.28 -20.40 -31.44
CA GLU A 69 2.50 -21.19 -30.48
C GLU A 69 3.23 -21.39 -29.15
N GLY A 70 4.54 -21.69 -29.20
CA GLY A 70 5.37 -21.78 -27.99
C GLY A 70 5.41 -20.46 -27.21
N MET A 71 5.57 -19.34 -27.90
CA MET A 71 5.49 -18.00 -27.29
C MET A 71 4.12 -17.71 -26.65
N ILE A 72 3.01 -18.10 -27.29
CA ILE A 72 1.67 -17.90 -26.73
C ILE A 72 1.48 -18.73 -25.45
N SER A 73 1.98 -19.97 -25.43
CA SER A 73 1.93 -20.82 -24.23
C SER A 73 2.74 -20.23 -23.07
N SER A 74 3.99 -19.80 -23.31
CA SER A 74 4.82 -19.17 -22.28
C SER A 74 4.24 -17.84 -21.80
N MET A 75 3.64 -17.06 -22.69
CA MET A 75 3.03 -15.78 -22.31
C MET A 75 1.77 -16.00 -21.47
N LYS A 76 1.01 -17.07 -21.73
CA LYS A 76 -0.12 -17.48 -20.89
C LYS A 76 0.33 -17.86 -19.47
N GLU A 77 1.41 -18.62 -19.34
CA GLU A 77 2.01 -18.99 -18.05
C GLU A 77 2.49 -17.75 -17.28
N VAL A 78 3.13 -16.79 -17.95
CA VAL A 78 3.54 -15.50 -17.34
C VAL A 78 2.33 -14.70 -16.85
N VAL A 79 1.24 -14.67 -17.62
CA VAL A 79 0.00 -13.97 -17.22
C VAL A 79 -0.66 -14.65 -16.02
N GLU A 80 -0.69 -15.98 -15.98
CA GLU A 80 -1.22 -16.74 -14.85
C GLU A 80 -0.38 -16.53 -13.58
N SER A 81 0.96 -16.56 -13.72
CA SER A 81 1.89 -16.27 -12.62
C SER A 81 1.75 -14.84 -12.09
N LEU A 82 1.62 -13.85 -12.99
CA LEU A 82 1.38 -12.46 -12.60
C LEU A 82 0.04 -12.29 -11.88
N LYS A 83 -1.00 -13.00 -12.33
CA LYS A 83 -2.31 -12.97 -11.68
C LYS A 83 -2.23 -13.49 -10.25
N GLU A 84 -1.59 -14.64 -10.04
CA GLU A 84 -1.38 -15.22 -8.70
C GLU A 84 -0.57 -14.25 -7.82
N PHE A 85 0.50 -13.68 -8.35
CA PHE A 85 1.34 -12.72 -7.62
C PHE A 85 0.55 -11.47 -7.19
N VAL A 86 -0.28 -10.92 -8.08
CA VAL A 86 -1.15 -9.77 -7.76
C VAL A 86 -2.17 -10.13 -6.68
N GLU A 87 -2.80 -11.30 -6.74
CA GLU A 87 -3.75 -11.76 -5.73
C GLU A 87 -3.10 -11.93 -4.35
N VAL A 88 -1.91 -12.53 -4.29
CA VAL A 88 -1.11 -12.68 -3.06
C VAL A 88 -0.75 -11.31 -2.47
N THR A 89 -0.26 -10.39 -3.31
CA THR A 89 0.13 -9.04 -2.90
C THR A 89 -1.07 -8.25 -2.38
N LYS A 90 -2.21 -8.32 -3.07
CA LYS A 90 -3.47 -7.69 -2.63
C LYS A 90 -3.91 -8.20 -1.27
N LYS A 91 -3.92 -9.52 -1.07
CA LYS A 91 -4.30 -10.14 0.21
C LYS A 91 -3.37 -9.70 1.34
N LYS A 92 -2.07 -9.59 1.08
CA LYS A 92 -1.08 -9.09 2.05
C LYS A 92 -1.39 -7.65 2.47
N MET A 93 -1.64 -6.75 1.51
CA MET A 93 -2.05 -5.37 1.79
C MET A 93 -3.35 -5.26 2.59
N GLU A 94 -4.37 -6.05 2.25
CA GLU A 94 -5.63 -6.06 3.00
C GLU A 94 -5.45 -6.50 4.46
N ASN A 95 -4.59 -7.49 4.70
CA ASN A 95 -4.29 -7.95 6.06
C ASN A 95 -3.50 -6.89 6.86
N LYS A 96 -2.51 -6.22 6.24
CA LYS A 96 -1.78 -5.10 6.87
C LYS A 96 -2.73 -3.98 7.29
N LYS A 97 -3.60 -3.54 6.38
CA LYS A 97 -4.62 -2.53 6.67
C LYS A 97 -5.55 -2.93 7.83
N LYS A 98 -5.97 -4.19 7.90
CA LYS A 98 -6.77 -4.69 9.04
C LYS A 98 -5.99 -4.64 10.36
N MET A 99 -4.69 -4.91 10.33
CA MET A 99 -3.84 -4.83 11.51
C MET A 99 -3.67 -3.39 12.00
N GLU A 100 -3.41 -2.45 11.10
CA GLU A 100 -3.30 -1.02 11.41
C GLU A 100 -4.61 -0.47 11.99
N ILE A 101 -5.76 -0.83 11.41
CA ILE A 101 -7.07 -0.45 11.93
C ILE A 101 -7.27 -1.03 13.34
N LYS A 102 -6.88 -2.29 13.58
CA LYS A 102 -7.00 -2.90 14.90
C LYS A 102 -6.14 -2.19 15.95
N GLU A 103 -4.92 -1.81 15.60
CA GLU A 103 -4.02 -1.07 16.48
C GLU A 103 -4.54 0.34 16.77
N ALA A 104 -5.03 1.05 15.75
CA ALA A 104 -5.67 2.35 15.93
C ALA A 104 -6.93 2.25 16.81
N GLN A 105 -7.75 1.20 16.63
CA GLN A 105 -8.91 0.95 17.48
C GLN A 105 -8.52 0.68 18.94
N GLU A 106 -7.43 -0.04 19.18
CA GLU A 106 -6.92 -0.29 20.54
C GLU A 106 -6.49 1.01 21.22
N VAL A 107 -5.76 1.88 20.50
CA VAL A 107 -5.37 3.22 21.00
C VAL A 107 -6.59 4.06 21.32
N VAL A 108 -7.59 4.09 20.44
CA VAL A 108 -8.84 4.84 20.66
C VAL A 108 -9.58 4.31 21.88
N HIS A 109 -9.75 2.99 21.99
CA HIS A 109 -10.44 2.38 23.12
C HIS A 109 -9.73 2.65 24.45
N GLU A 110 -8.40 2.54 24.47
CA GLU A 110 -7.57 2.85 25.64
C GLU A 110 -7.78 4.31 26.08
N VAL A 111 -7.55 5.27 25.18
CA VAL A 111 -7.71 6.70 25.50
C VAL A 111 -9.12 7.02 25.97
N VAL A 112 -10.16 6.51 25.29
CA VAL A 112 -11.55 6.74 25.70
C VAL A 112 -11.83 6.15 27.08
N SER A 113 -11.32 4.95 27.38
CA SER A 113 -11.47 4.34 28.70
C SER A 113 -10.74 5.09 29.80
N GLU A 114 -9.63 5.76 29.49
CA GLU A 114 -8.92 6.62 30.45
C GLU A 114 -9.68 7.91 30.74
N LEU A 115 -10.40 8.46 29.76
CA LEU A 115 -11.26 9.63 29.99
C LEU A 115 -12.36 9.37 31.04
N ASP A 116 -12.81 8.12 31.17
CA ASP A 116 -13.75 7.73 32.23
C ASP A 116 -13.12 7.78 33.63
N ASN A 117 -11.79 7.66 33.71
CA ASN A 117 -11.04 7.69 34.96
C ASN A 117 -10.57 9.12 35.35
N ILE A 118 -10.81 10.13 34.50
CA ILE A 118 -10.50 11.52 34.81
C ILE A 118 -11.56 12.07 35.78
N PRO A 119 -11.22 12.47 37.02
CA PRO A 119 -12.19 12.79 38.06
C PRO A 119 -13.17 13.92 37.70
N ASN A 120 -12.70 14.97 37.01
CA ASN A 120 -13.52 16.15 36.72
C ASN A 120 -14.23 16.08 35.35
N PHE A 121 -14.02 15.01 34.59
CA PHE A 121 -14.66 14.81 33.30
C PHE A 121 -16.06 14.24 33.49
N ASN A 122 -17.07 15.12 33.56
CA ASN A 122 -18.46 14.69 33.51
C ASN A 122 -18.84 14.18 32.09
N GLY A 123 -20.02 13.56 31.94
CA GLY A 123 -20.45 12.97 30.67
C GLY A 123 -20.52 13.95 29.49
N ALA A 124 -20.79 15.23 29.73
CA ALA A 124 -20.83 16.26 28.69
C ALA A 124 -19.44 16.70 28.25
N LEU A 125 -18.51 16.87 29.20
CA LEU A 125 -17.11 17.14 28.91
C LEU A 125 -16.44 15.97 28.20
N ARG A 126 -16.76 14.72 28.60
CA ARG A 126 -16.29 13.52 27.90
C ARG A 126 -16.74 13.49 26.43
N HIS A 127 -18.02 13.74 26.15
CA HIS A 127 -18.49 13.79 24.76
C HIS A 127 -17.75 14.87 23.95
N ARG A 128 -17.61 16.08 24.51
CA ARG A 128 -16.90 17.16 23.83
C ARG A 128 -15.42 16.82 23.59
N ALA A 129 -14.77 16.18 24.55
CA ALA A 129 -13.38 15.74 24.42
C ALA A 129 -13.23 14.64 23.36
N ILE A 130 -14.18 13.70 23.30
CA ILE A 130 -14.21 12.68 22.24
C ILE A 130 -14.41 13.35 20.87
N ASP A 131 -15.37 14.26 20.73
CA ASP A 131 -15.59 15.00 19.48
C ASP A 131 -14.30 15.71 19.05
N TRP A 132 -13.67 16.44 19.96
CA TRP A 132 -12.40 17.11 19.73
C TRP A 132 -11.27 16.14 19.34
N LEU A 133 -11.18 14.96 19.97
CA LEU A 133 -10.20 13.93 19.62
C LEU A 133 -10.44 13.38 18.20
N THR A 134 -11.70 13.19 17.81
CA THR A 134 -12.04 12.65 16.49
C THR A 134 -11.72 13.59 15.33
N GLU A 135 -11.62 14.90 15.57
CA GLU A 135 -11.22 15.87 14.54
C GLU A 135 -9.79 15.64 14.03
N ASN A 136 -8.89 15.12 14.87
CA ASN A 136 -7.51 14.89 14.48
C ASN A 136 -6.92 13.66 15.19
N PRO A 137 -6.58 12.58 14.46
CA PRO A 137 -6.09 11.34 15.05
C PRO A 137 -4.76 11.49 15.81
N ILE A 138 -3.96 12.52 15.50
CA ILE A 138 -2.72 12.82 16.23
C ILE A 138 -3.00 13.14 17.70
N LYS A 139 -4.16 13.74 18.00
CA LYS A 139 -4.56 14.07 19.38
C LYS A 139 -4.64 12.80 20.25
N PHE A 140 -5.12 11.67 19.71
CA PHE A 140 -5.12 10.39 20.44
C PHE A 140 -3.71 9.93 20.83
N ALA A 141 -2.74 10.06 19.92
CA ALA A 141 -1.36 9.68 20.22
C ALA A 141 -0.74 10.56 21.32
N ILE A 142 -1.05 11.87 21.31
CA ILE A 142 -0.58 12.79 22.33
C ILE A 142 -1.21 12.45 23.69
N ILE A 143 -2.54 12.30 23.75
CA ILE A 143 -3.22 11.96 25.01
C ILE A 143 -2.74 10.61 25.55
N LYS A 144 -2.53 9.61 24.69
CA LYS A 144 -1.98 8.31 25.10
C LYS A 144 -0.59 8.43 25.73
N ALA A 145 0.23 9.38 25.28
CA ALA A 145 1.59 9.57 25.78
C ALA A 145 1.65 10.35 27.11
N LEU A 146 0.59 11.08 27.48
CA LEU A 146 0.54 11.84 28.73
C LEU A 146 0.22 10.94 29.93
N PRO A 147 0.72 11.25 31.13
CA PRO A 147 0.27 10.60 32.34
C PRO A 147 -1.15 11.06 32.70
N LEU A 148 -1.91 10.22 33.43
CA LEU A 148 -3.34 10.45 33.67
C LEU A 148 -3.64 11.79 34.35
N ASP A 149 -2.76 12.24 35.23
CA ASP A 149 -2.87 13.51 35.97
C ASP A 149 -2.65 14.76 35.10
N GLU A 150 -1.98 14.64 33.96
CA GLU A 150 -1.76 15.76 33.03
C GLU A 150 -2.81 15.82 31.90
N LYS A 151 -3.55 14.73 31.67
CA LYS A 151 -4.52 14.63 30.56
C LYS A 151 -5.65 15.65 30.70
N GLU A 152 -6.13 15.88 31.92
CA GLU A 152 -7.21 16.83 32.18
C GLU A 152 -6.82 18.24 31.76
N ASP A 153 -5.71 18.75 32.31
CA ASP A 153 -5.21 20.10 32.03
C ASP A 153 -4.91 20.28 30.55
N TYR A 154 -4.32 19.27 29.90
CA TYR A 154 -4.04 19.31 28.48
C TYR A 154 -5.32 19.40 27.65
N ILE A 155 -6.30 18.52 27.88
CA ILE A 155 -7.55 18.51 27.09
C ILE A 155 -8.29 19.83 27.30
N LEU A 156 -8.42 20.31 28.53
CA LEU A 156 -9.12 21.57 28.82
C LEU A 156 -8.43 22.79 28.21
N SER A 157 -7.11 22.75 28.01
CA SER A 157 -6.36 23.87 27.42
C SER A 157 -6.52 23.97 25.90
N PHE A 158 -6.83 22.87 25.21
CA PHE A 158 -6.83 22.80 23.74
C PHE A 158 -8.17 22.44 23.09
N MET A 159 -9.18 22.06 23.88
CA MET A 159 -10.56 21.79 23.46
C MET A 159 -11.40 23.07 23.40
#